data_AF-A0A7S2NV97-F1
#
_entry.id   AF-A0A7S2NV97-F1
#
_cell.length_a   1.000
_cell.length_b   1.000
_cell.length_c   1.000
_cell.angle_alpha   90.00
_cell.angle_beta   90.00
_cell.angle_gamma   90.00
#
_symmetry.space_group_name_H-M   'P 1'
#
loop_
_entity.id
_entity.type
_entity.pdbx_description
1 polymer ?
#
loop_
_entity_poly.entity_id
_entity_poly.type
_entity_poly.pdbx_seq_one_letter_code
_entity_poly.pdbx_strand_id
1 'polypeptide(L)'
;IQAVPERYLAVLRSPLTGGYDGHTVREMLTHLRNTVAKLTPKQLHDEYDRIAKSVFDPDNMEVTQILTEIQFLGRLATAVDLEYSDPQLVALAINIFTNCGYFSDGIRAWNARPAAERTLVNLHQHFVDEQATLRELNPQGIGAMVGYQANILQECTNTMHQQQQQFMEMMNVMRQEHANFVANVSNSNTTSSGDKPKKKKKEKQTEKATKQVFQQEGNENNPCKYYCWVHGANNSHPSYACNTGLSNKETYPNFRADATFANRMGGKWKGSFE
;
A
#
# COMPACT_ATOMS: atom_id res chain seq x y z
N ILE A 1 54.27 -3.94 16.43
CA ILE A 1 52.84 -4.33 16.55
C ILE A 1 52.29 -3.67 17.80
N GLN A 2 51.68 -2.48 17.66
CA GLN A 2 51.11 -1.72 18.79
C GLN A 2 49.58 -1.78 18.81
N ALA A 3 48.96 -2.47 17.82
CA ALA A 3 47.52 -2.51 17.58
C ALA A 3 46.77 -3.53 18.45
N VAL A 4 47.46 -4.49 19.07
CA VAL A 4 46.84 -5.53 19.90
C VAL A 4 47.50 -5.54 21.29
N PRO A 5 46.74 -5.39 22.39
CA PRO A 5 47.29 -5.45 23.74
C PRO A 5 48.02 -6.76 24.02
N GLU A 6 49.23 -6.69 24.59
CA GLU A 6 50.16 -7.84 24.73
C GLU A 6 49.55 -8.99 25.55
N ARG A 7 48.66 -8.69 26.49
CA ARG A 7 47.92 -9.68 27.29
C ARG A 7 47.19 -10.75 26.43
N TYR A 8 46.78 -10.39 25.22
CA TYR A 8 46.05 -11.29 24.32
C TYR A 8 46.95 -12.19 23.47
N LEU A 9 48.24 -11.89 23.42
CA LEU A 9 49.24 -12.69 22.70
C LEU A 9 50.25 -13.34 23.65
N ALA A 10 50.19 -13.03 24.95
CA ALA A 10 51.14 -13.51 25.95
C ALA A 10 51.28 -15.04 25.99
N VAL A 11 50.20 -15.77 25.71
CA VAL A 11 50.19 -17.25 25.64
C VAL A 11 51.04 -17.80 24.49
N LEU A 12 51.20 -17.04 23.42
CA LEU A 12 52.00 -17.44 22.24
C LEU A 12 53.45 -16.95 22.33
N ARG A 13 53.83 -16.28 23.42
CA ARG A 13 55.17 -15.72 23.57
C ARG A 13 56.15 -16.80 23.95
N SER A 14 57.26 -16.89 23.23
CA SER A 14 58.36 -17.80 23.54
C SER A 14 58.99 -17.39 24.89
N PRO A 15 59.09 -18.32 25.87
CA PRO A 15 59.75 -18.05 27.15
C PRO A 15 61.25 -17.77 27.01
N LEU A 16 61.87 -18.29 25.95
CA LEU A 16 63.33 -18.25 25.74
C LEU A 16 63.80 -16.97 25.05
N THR A 17 63.00 -16.42 24.15
CA THR A 17 63.40 -15.29 23.30
C THR A 17 62.57 -14.04 23.56
N GLY A 18 61.45 -14.16 24.27
CA GLY A 18 60.50 -13.07 24.46
C GLY A 18 59.83 -12.62 23.15
N GLY A 19 60.04 -13.32 22.04
CA GLY A 19 59.40 -13.12 20.76
C GLY A 19 58.23 -14.07 20.53
N TYR A 20 57.74 -14.12 19.29
CA TYR A 20 56.68 -15.04 18.85
C TYR A 20 57.23 -16.15 17.95
N ASP A 21 58.50 -16.49 18.19
CA ASP A 21 59.30 -17.36 17.35
C ASP A 21 58.69 -18.76 17.35
N GLY A 22 58.27 -19.24 16.18
CA GLY A 22 57.52 -20.49 16.04
C GLY A 22 56.02 -20.32 15.76
N HIS A 23 55.50 -19.09 15.79
CA HIS A 23 54.15 -18.78 15.35
C HIS A 23 54.16 -17.81 14.15
N THR A 24 53.43 -18.19 13.12
CA THR A 24 53.12 -17.33 11.98
C THR A 24 52.10 -16.26 12.38
N VAL A 25 52.09 -15.14 11.65
CA VAL A 25 51.04 -14.10 11.80
C VAL A 25 49.63 -14.70 11.70
N ARG A 26 49.44 -15.71 10.84
CA ARG A 26 48.16 -16.43 10.70
C ARG A 26 47.76 -17.16 11.99
N GLU A 27 48.68 -17.85 12.64
CA GLU A 27 48.41 -18.55 13.90
C GLU A 27 48.09 -17.57 15.04
N MET A 28 48.80 -16.44 15.09
CA MET A 28 48.51 -15.38 16.06
C MET A 28 47.12 -14.78 15.84
N LEU A 29 46.72 -14.50 14.60
CA LEU A 29 45.37 -14.03 14.28
C LEU A 29 44.29 -15.07 14.56
N THR A 30 44.57 -16.35 14.30
CA THR A 30 43.65 -17.46 14.65
C THR A 30 43.49 -17.59 16.17
N HIS A 31 44.57 -17.44 16.94
CA HIS A 31 44.48 -17.40 18.39
C HIS A 31 43.59 -16.26 18.86
N LEU A 32 43.86 -15.02 18.43
CA LEU A 32 43.05 -13.85 18.79
C LEU A 32 41.58 -14.03 18.43
N ARG A 33 41.29 -14.63 17.27
CA ARG A 33 39.94 -14.94 16.82
C ARG A 33 39.23 -15.90 17.79
N ASN A 34 39.90 -16.97 18.18
CA ASN A 34 39.32 -18.03 19.01
C ASN A 34 39.23 -17.65 20.49
N THR A 35 40.15 -16.82 20.98
CA THR A 35 40.27 -16.50 22.42
C THR A 35 39.67 -15.14 22.79
N VAL A 36 39.75 -14.14 21.89
CA VAL A 36 39.38 -12.75 22.19
C VAL A 36 38.17 -12.29 21.39
N ALA A 37 38.08 -12.65 20.11
CA ALA A 37 37.01 -12.21 19.21
C ALA A 37 35.75 -13.09 19.31
N LYS A 38 35.30 -13.41 20.54
CA LYS A 38 34.01 -14.06 20.74
C LYS A 38 32.90 -13.04 20.52
N LEU A 39 32.41 -12.97 19.29
CA LEU A 39 31.18 -12.24 18.98
C LEU A 39 30.03 -12.91 19.75
N THR A 40 29.44 -12.17 20.67
CA THR A 40 28.32 -12.68 21.48
C THR A 40 27.02 -12.65 20.69
N PRO A 41 26.05 -13.53 21.00
CA PRO A 41 24.71 -13.46 20.40
C PRO A 41 24.05 -12.09 20.56
N LYS A 42 24.33 -11.42 21.69
CA LYS A 42 23.88 -10.04 21.93
C LYS A 42 24.47 -9.07 20.90
N GLN A 43 25.77 -9.12 20.64
CA GLN A 43 26.40 -8.22 19.65
C GLN A 43 25.88 -8.48 18.23
N LEU A 44 25.63 -9.75 17.87
CA LEU A 44 25.00 -10.08 16.58
C LEU A 44 23.59 -9.48 16.48
N HIS A 45 22.80 -9.60 17.55
CA HIS A 45 21.47 -9.01 17.60
C HIS A 45 21.49 -7.47 17.58
N ASP A 46 22.43 -6.85 18.30
CA ASP A 46 22.60 -5.39 18.28
C ASP A 46 22.98 -4.89 16.87
N GLU A 47 23.78 -5.65 16.11
CA GLU A 47 24.08 -5.36 14.70
C GLU A 47 22.87 -5.54 13.78
N TYR A 48 22.07 -6.60 13.97
CA TYR A 48 20.81 -6.78 13.25
C TYR A 48 19.89 -5.58 13.47
N ASP A 49 19.72 -5.17 14.74
CA ASP A 49 18.89 -4.04 15.13
C ASP A 49 19.38 -2.72 14.55
N ARG A 50 20.69 -2.49 14.53
CA ARG A 50 21.31 -1.32 13.90
C ARG A 50 20.94 -1.24 12.42
N ILE A 51 21.06 -2.34 11.70
CA ILE A 51 20.76 -2.41 10.26
C ILE A 51 19.24 -2.28 10.03
N ALA A 52 18.41 -2.95 10.82
CA ALA A 52 16.95 -2.89 10.70
C ALA A 52 16.38 -1.48 10.96
N LYS A 53 17.03 -0.71 11.84
CA LYS A 53 16.68 0.69 12.17
C LYS A 53 17.38 1.70 11.26
N SER A 54 18.19 1.27 10.31
CA SER A 54 18.85 2.19 9.38
C SER A 54 17.81 2.92 8.55
N VAL A 55 17.94 4.25 8.50
CA VAL A 55 17.13 5.09 7.63
C VAL A 55 17.84 5.11 6.29
N PHE A 56 17.21 4.51 5.27
CA PHE A 56 17.74 4.55 3.92
C PHE A 56 17.20 5.75 3.17
N ASP A 57 18.13 6.61 2.72
CA ASP A 57 17.82 7.76 1.88
C ASP A 57 18.36 7.53 0.45
N PRO A 58 17.50 7.28 -0.55
CA PRO A 58 17.93 6.97 -1.91
C PRO A 58 18.66 8.11 -2.63
N ASP A 59 18.51 9.35 -2.16
CA ASP A 59 19.15 10.53 -2.75
C ASP A 59 20.61 10.67 -2.29
N ASN A 60 20.91 10.21 -1.06
CA ASN A 60 22.23 10.35 -0.45
C ASN A 60 22.98 9.02 -0.24
N MET A 61 22.32 7.88 -0.44
CA MET A 61 22.87 6.55 -0.22
C MET A 61 22.68 5.64 -1.43
N GLU A 62 23.62 4.72 -1.63
CA GLU A 62 23.50 3.67 -2.65
C GLU A 62 22.85 2.42 -2.05
N VAL A 63 21.97 1.76 -2.81
CA VAL A 63 21.39 0.45 -2.46
C VAL A 63 22.48 -0.57 -2.11
N THR A 64 23.57 -0.58 -2.87
CA THR A 64 24.74 -1.45 -2.65
C THR A 64 25.30 -1.33 -1.25
N GLN A 65 25.27 -0.14 -0.63
CA GLN A 65 25.79 0.07 0.72
C GLN A 65 24.98 -0.73 1.76
N ILE A 66 23.66 -0.58 1.77
CA ILE A 66 22.78 -1.32 2.69
C ILE A 66 22.88 -2.83 2.45
N LEU A 67 22.88 -3.25 1.19
CA LEU A 67 22.96 -4.68 0.89
C LEU A 67 24.32 -5.29 1.27
N THR A 68 25.41 -4.52 1.19
CA THR A 68 26.72 -4.94 1.69
C THR A 68 26.71 -5.09 3.20
N GLU A 69 26.04 -4.21 3.94
CA GLU A 69 25.87 -4.35 5.40
C GLU A 69 25.07 -5.62 5.76
N ILE A 70 24.01 -5.92 5.01
CA ILE A 70 23.21 -7.14 5.20
C ILE A 70 24.02 -8.41 4.88
N GLN A 71 24.82 -8.40 3.81
CA GLN A 71 25.73 -9.50 3.51
C GLN A 71 26.81 -9.66 4.58
N PHE A 72 27.30 -8.56 5.15
CA PHE A 72 28.22 -8.59 6.27
C PHE A 72 27.59 -9.19 7.52
N LEU A 73 26.34 -8.84 7.83
CA LEU A 73 25.56 -9.46 8.92
C LEU A 73 25.42 -10.98 8.72
N GLY A 74 25.11 -11.44 7.51
CA GLY A 74 25.07 -12.87 7.18
C GLY A 74 26.40 -13.56 7.46
N ARG A 75 27.52 -12.96 7.07
CA ARG A 75 28.87 -13.50 7.35
C ARG A 75 29.22 -13.51 8.84
N LEU A 76 28.80 -12.49 9.59
CA LEU A 76 28.97 -12.45 11.04
C LEU A 76 28.18 -13.57 11.72
N ALA A 77 26.95 -13.80 11.30
CA ALA A 77 26.08 -14.87 11.77
C ALA A 77 26.70 -16.27 11.54
N THR A 78 27.24 -16.52 10.34
CA THR A 78 27.99 -17.75 10.04
C THR A 78 29.22 -17.91 10.94
N ALA A 79 29.93 -16.82 11.26
CA ALA A 79 31.12 -16.89 12.10
C ALA A 79 30.85 -17.25 13.58
N VAL A 80 29.59 -17.18 14.03
CA VAL A 80 29.18 -17.55 15.40
C VAL A 80 28.21 -18.73 15.44
N ASP A 81 28.09 -19.48 14.34
CA ASP A 81 27.17 -20.63 14.21
C ASP A 81 25.69 -20.25 14.48
N LEU A 82 25.30 -19.00 14.19
CA LEU A 82 23.92 -18.49 14.28
C LEU A 82 23.45 -17.98 12.92
N GLU A 83 23.53 -18.84 11.90
CA GLU A 83 23.29 -18.48 10.51
C GLU A 83 21.90 -17.88 10.25
N TYR A 84 21.88 -16.79 9.50
CA TYR A 84 20.66 -16.28 8.88
C TYR A 84 20.46 -16.98 7.54
N SER A 85 19.23 -17.43 7.29
CA SER A 85 18.85 -17.94 5.98
C SER A 85 18.74 -16.79 4.97
N ASP A 86 19.02 -17.08 3.70
CA ASP A 86 18.87 -16.14 2.58
C ASP A 86 17.51 -15.41 2.59
N PRO A 87 16.36 -16.10 2.78
CA PRO A 87 15.06 -15.43 2.88
C PRO A 87 14.94 -14.43 4.04
N GLN A 88 15.62 -14.67 5.18
CA GLN A 88 15.62 -13.73 6.31
C GLN A 88 16.40 -12.45 5.97
N LEU A 89 17.54 -12.58 5.28
CA LEU A 89 18.32 -11.43 4.82
C LEU A 89 17.59 -10.64 3.74
N VAL A 90 16.90 -11.32 2.82
CA VAL A 90 16.04 -10.69 1.82
C VAL A 90 14.88 -9.94 2.49
N ALA A 91 14.22 -10.56 3.48
CA ALA A 91 13.12 -9.92 4.20
C ALA A 91 13.59 -8.66 4.95
N LEU A 92 14.78 -8.69 5.56
CA LEU A 92 15.38 -7.52 6.19
C LEU A 92 15.59 -6.38 5.18
N ALA A 93 16.16 -6.66 4.02
CA ALA A 93 16.37 -5.67 2.97
C ALA A 93 15.04 -5.07 2.45
N ILE A 94 14.04 -5.92 2.19
CA ILE A 94 12.72 -5.47 1.75
C ILE A 94 12.06 -4.58 2.80
N ASN A 95 12.19 -4.90 4.09
CA ASN A 95 11.66 -4.04 5.16
C ASN A 95 12.32 -2.65 5.15
N ILE A 96 13.64 -2.57 4.96
CA ILE A 96 14.36 -1.29 4.88
C ILE A 96 13.87 -0.47 3.67
N PHE A 97 13.75 -1.10 2.49
CA PHE A 97 13.24 -0.42 1.28
C PHE A 97 11.76 -0.08 1.36
N THR A 98 10.97 -0.84 2.11
CA THR A 98 9.55 -0.52 2.36
C THR A 98 9.45 0.72 3.25
N ASN A 99 10.27 0.79 4.29
CA ASN A 99 10.28 1.90 5.25
C ASN A 99 10.74 3.22 4.63
N CYS A 100 11.59 3.20 3.60
CA CYS A 100 11.97 4.44 2.91
C CYS A 100 10.85 4.98 2.00
N GLY A 101 9.93 4.14 1.53
CA GLY A 101 8.75 4.55 0.78
C GLY A 101 8.96 4.87 -0.71
N TYR A 102 10.17 4.77 -1.24
CA TYR A 102 10.49 5.15 -2.63
C TYR A 102 10.43 4.02 -3.65
N PHE A 103 10.52 2.76 -3.22
CA PHE A 103 10.61 1.60 -4.11
C PHE A 103 9.31 0.79 -4.19
N SER A 104 8.14 1.42 -4.13
CA SER A 104 6.86 0.69 -4.15
C SER A 104 6.70 -0.19 -5.40
N ASP A 105 7.16 0.30 -6.55
CA ASP A 105 7.07 -0.42 -7.82
C ASP A 105 8.12 -1.53 -7.92
N GLY A 106 9.38 -1.25 -7.56
CA GLY A 106 10.41 -2.27 -7.38
C GLY A 106 9.99 -3.39 -6.42
N ILE A 107 9.42 -3.08 -5.26
CA ILE A 107 8.93 -4.09 -4.30
C ILE A 107 7.81 -4.94 -4.91
N ARG A 108 6.88 -4.33 -5.67
CA ARG A 108 5.82 -5.07 -6.38
C ARG A 108 6.42 -6.01 -7.43
N ALA A 109 7.36 -5.53 -8.24
CA ALA A 109 8.04 -6.31 -9.26
C ALA A 109 8.84 -7.47 -8.65
N TRP A 110 9.56 -7.22 -7.55
CA TRP A 110 10.24 -8.25 -6.77
C TRP A 110 9.28 -9.34 -6.28
N ASN A 111 8.16 -8.94 -5.70
CA ASN A 111 7.14 -9.86 -5.18
C ASN A 111 6.42 -10.66 -6.28
N ALA A 112 6.53 -10.26 -7.54
CA ALA A 112 6.01 -11.03 -8.68
C ALA A 112 6.99 -12.12 -9.15
N ARG A 113 8.28 -12.06 -8.78
CA ARG A 113 9.27 -13.05 -9.20
C ARG A 113 9.01 -14.44 -8.61
N PRO A 114 9.38 -15.52 -9.30
CA PRO A 114 9.33 -16.88 -8.75
C PRO A 114 10.12 -16.99 -7.43
N ALA A 115 9.64 -17.80 -6.48
CA ALA A 115 10.29 -17.94 -5.17
C ALA A 115 11.76 -18.40 -5.26
N ALA A 116 12.08 -19.26 -6.24
CA ALA A 116 13.45 -19.72 -6.51
C ALA A 116 14.41 -18.59 -6.94
N GLU A 117 13.88 -17.49 -7.49
CA GLU A 117 14.67 -16.34 -7.92
C GLU A 117 14.78 -15.27 -6.83
N ARG A 118 14.07 -15.41 -5.70
CA ARG A 118 14.10 -14.44 -4.59
C ARG A 118 15.31 -14.65 -3.69
N THR A 119 16.49 -14.61 -4.29
CA THR A 119 17.79 -14.74 -3.61
C THR A 119 18.38 -13.37 -3.30
N LEU A 120 19.29 -13.29 -2.33
CA LEU A 120 19.94 -12.02 -1.97
C LEU A 120 20.76 -11.44 -3.14
N VAL A 121 21.34 -12.31 -3.98
CA VAL A 121 22.09 -11.93 -5.18
C VAL A 121 21.18 -11.25 -6.20
N ASN A 122 20.02 -11.83 -6.49
CA ASN A 122 19.07 -11.27 -7.44
C ASN A 122 18.41 -9.99 -6.90
N LEU A 123 18.20 -9.92 -5.58
CA LEU A 123 17.72 -8.72 -4.91
C LEU A 123 18.68 -7.55 -5.14
N HIS A 124 19.99 -7.81 -5.03
CA HIS A 124 21.01 -6.80 -5.23
C HIS A 124 20.95 -6.19 -6.63
N GLN A 125 20.96 -7.03 -7.66
CA GLN A 125 20.87 -6.54 -9.03
C GLN A 125 19.57 -5.74 -9.24
N HIS A 126 18.44 -6.30 -8.79
CA HIS A 126 17.14 -5.69 -9.01
C HIS A 126 17.01 -4.28 -8.42
N PHE A 127 17.41 -4.07 -7.16
CA PHE A 127 17.26 -2.76 -6.51
C PHE A 127 18.34 -1.75 -6.91
N VAL A 128 19.51 -2.21 -7.38
CA VAL A 128 20.51 -1.31 -8.00
C VAL A 128 19.97 -0.75 -9.32
N ASP A 129 19.40 -1.61 -10.17
CA ASP A 129 18.80 -1.19 -11.45
C ASP A 129 17.59 -0.27 -11.23
N GLU A 130 16.76 -0.57 -10.22
CA GLU A 130 15.63 0.26 -9.81
C GLU A 130 16.10 1.65 -9.34
N GLN A 131 17.13 1.73 -8.49
CA GLN A 131 17.67 3.02 -8.04
C GLN A 131 18.23 3.84 -9.21
N ALA A 132 18.94 3.21 -10.14
CA ALA A 132 19.44 3.87 -11.34
C ALA A 132 18.28 4.45 -12.18
N THR A 133 17.25 3.63 -12.42
CA THR A 133 16.03 4.04 -13.15
C THR A 133 15.33 5.21 -12.47
N LEU A 134 15.19 5.19 -11.14
CA LEU A 134 14.55 6.27 -10.39
C LEU A 134 15.36 7.57 -10.45
N ARG A 135 16.70 7.51 -10.46
CA ARG A 135 17.56 8.68 -10.64
C ARG A 135 17.46 9.27 -12.04
N GLU A 136 17.40 8.43 -13.06
CA GLU A 136 17.22 8.87 -14.45
C GLU A 136 15.87 9.56 -14.66
N LEU A 137 14.80 9.01 -14.08
CA LEU A 137 13.47 9.60 -14.14
C LEU A 137 13.33 10.88 -13.30
N ASN A 138 14.19 11.04 -12.27
CA ASN A 138 14.09 12.15 -11.32
C ASN A 138 15.45 12.86 -11.11
N PRO A 139 15.86 13.73 -12.04
CA PRO A 139 17.16 14.43 -11.97
C PRO A 139 17.30 15.37 -10.75
N GLN A 140 16.18 15.78 -10.14
CA GLN A 140 16.14 16.65 -8.96
C GLN A 140 16.17 15.87 -7.63
N GLY A 141 16.25 14.54 -7.69
CA GLY A 141 16.17 13.63 -6.55
C GLY A 141 14.94 12.70 -6.64
N ILE A 142 15.13 11.44 -6.27
CA ILE A 142 14.10 10.41 -6.15
C ILE A 142 12.99 10.88 -5.19
N GLY A 143 13.34 11.66 -4.16
CA GLY A 143 12.41 12.33 -3.26
C GLY A 143 11.31 13.17 -3.93
N ALA A 144 11.61 13.79 -5.08
CA ALA A 144 10.73 14.76 -5.72
C ALA A 144 9.51 14.12 -6.41
N MET A 145 9.58 12.86 -6.82
CA MET A 145 8.49 12.17 -7.53
C MET A 145 7.27 11.91 -6.63
N VAL A 146 7.51 11.58 -5.36
CA VAL A 146 6.43 11.33 -4.38
C VAL A 146 5.55 12.57 -4.21
N GLY A 147 6.16 13.77 -4.28
CA GLY A 147 5.42 15.04 -4.31
C GLY A 147 4.72 15.31 -5.64
N TYR A 148 5.36 14.98 -6.77
CA TYR A 148 4.81 15.25 -8.10
C TYR A 148 3.55 14.42 -8.41
N GLN A 149 3.53 13.15 -8.01
CA GLN A 149 2.38 12.26 -8.19
C GLN A 149 1.20 12.65 -7.28
N ALA A 150 1.49 13.14 -6.07
CA ALA A 150 0.49 13.71 -5.18
C ALA A 150 -0.13 15.00 -5.76
N ASN A 151 0.69 15.87 -6.35
CA ASN A 151 0.23 17.13 -6.96
C ASN A 151 -0.67 16.91 -8.18
N ILE A 152 -0.32 15.98 -9.08
CA ILE A 152 -1.14 15.64 -10.26
C ILE A 152 -2.51 15.08 -9.83
N LEU A 153 -2.55 14.20 -8.82
CA LEU A 153 -3.79 13.63 -8.31
C LEU A 153 -4.64 14.68 -7.58
N GLN A 154 -4.01 15.60 -6.85
CA GLN A 154 -4.68 16.70 -6.17
C GLN A 154 -5.26 17.72 -7.16
N GLU A 155 -4.53 18.06 -8.23
CA GLU A 155 -5.02 18.95 -9.28
C GLU A 155 -6.20 18.32 -10.04
N CYS A 156 -6.12 17.03 -10.36
CA CYS A 156 -7.21 16.30 -10.99
C CYS A 156 -8.46 16.24 -10.08
N THR A 157 -8.29 15.96 -8.79
CA THR A 157 -9.41 15.92 -7.83
C THR A 157 -10.02 17.31 -7.60
N ASN A 158 -9.20 18.36 -7.53
CA ASN A 158 -9.67 19.75 -7.45
C ASN A 158 -10.47 20.14 -8.70
N THR A 159 -9.99 19.78 -9.89
CA THR A 159 -10.68 20.07 -11.16
C THR A 159 -12.02 19.32 -11.25
N MET A 160 -12.05 18.04 -10.85
CA MET A 160 -13.30 17.26 -10.78
C MET A 160 -14.28 17.84 -9.75
N HIS A 161 -13.79 18.28 -8.59
CA HIS A 161 -14.63 18.89 -7.57
C HIS A 161 -15.21 20.24 -8.04
N GLN A 162 -14.40 21.07 -8.71
CA GLN A 162 -14.84 22.32 -9.30
C GLN A 162 -15.91 22.09 -10.37
N GLN A 163 -15.73 21.10 -11.25
CA GLN A 163 -16.72 20.75 -12.27
C GLN A 163 -18.03 20.23 -11.65
N GLN A 164 -17.95 19.46 -10.57
CA GLN A 164 -19.13 18.98 -9.84
C GLN A 164 -19.88 20.12 -9.13
N GLN A 165 -19.17 21.10 -8.58
CA GLN A 165 -19.77 22.29 -7.98
C GLN A 165 -20.49 23.15 -9.03
N GLN A 166 -19.86 23.39 -10.19
CA GLN A 166 -20.48 24.11 -11.30
C GLN A 166 -21.75 23.42 -11.80
N PHE A 167 -21.76 22.09 -11.86
CA PHE A 167 -22.96 21.33 -12.22
C PHE A 167 -24.09 21.48 -11.19
N MET A 168 -23.76 21.44 -9.89
CA MET A 168 -24.75 21.67 -8.83
C MET A 168 -25.31 23.09 -8.84
N GLU A 169 -24.46 24.09 -9.10
CA GLU A 169 -24.88 25.47 -9.21
C GLU A 169 -25.81 25.68 -10.41
N MET A 170 -25.45 25.13 -11.57
CA MET A 170 -26.31 25.13 -12.77
C MET A 170 -27.67 24.43 -12.50
N MET A 171 -27.67 23.30 -11.79
CA MET A 171 -28.89 22.59 -11.40
C MET A 171 -29.76 23.40 -10.42
N ASN A 172 -29.15 24.18 -9.53
CA ASN A 172 -29.87 25.05 -8.60
C ASN A 172 -30.49 26.25 -9.33
N VAL A 173 -29.78 26.85 -10.28
CA VAL A 173 -30.32 27.93 -11.15
C VAL A 173 -31.49 27.40 -11.97
N MET A 174 -31.34 26.25 -12.61
CA MET A 174 -32.42 25.62 -13.39
C MET A 174 -33.63 25.26 -12.52
N ARG A 175 -33.41 24.79 -11.28
CA ARG A 175 -34.49 24.54 -10.31
C ARG A 175 -35.20 25.83 -9.92
N GLN A 176 -34.47 26.92 -9.69
CA GLN A 176 -35.02 28.20 -9.30
C GLN A 176 -35.84 28.82 -10.44
N GLU A 177 -35.35 28.74 -11.67
CA GLU A 177 -36.11 29.15 -12.86
C GLU A 177 -37.40 28.35 -13.03
N HIS A 178 -37.34 27.03 -12.85
CA HIS A 178 -38.53 26.18 -12.91
C HIS A 178 -39.54 26.52 -11.79
N ALA A 179 -39.07 26.82 -10.58
CA ALA A 179 -39.92 27.25 -9.47
C ALA A 179 -40.58 28.61 -9.74
N ASN A 180 -39.84 29.57 -10.31
CA ASN A 180 -40.35 30.88 -10.70
C ASN A 180 -41.37 30.78 -11.84
N PHE A 181 -41.12 29.90 -12.81
CA PHE A 181 -42.05 29.60 -13.91
C PHE A 181 -43.36 29.00 -13.37
N VAL A 182 -43.29 28.00 -12.49
CA VAL A 182 -44.47 27.39 -11.86
C VAL A 182 -45.24 28.38 -10.99
N ALA A 183 -44.55 29.28 -10.27
CA ALA A 183 -45.18 30.35 -9.49
C ALA A 183 -45.94 31.36 -10.39
N ASN A 184 -45.36 31.75 -11.52
CA ASN A 184 -46.01 32.66 -12.47
C ASN A 184 -47.21 32.02 -13.19
N VAL A 185 -47.12 30.73 -13.54
CA VAL A 185 -48.24 29.99 -14.14
C VAL A 185 -49.38 29.81 -13.12
N SER A 186 -49.06 29.63 -11.83
CA SER A 186 -50.05 29.52 -10.76
C SER A 186 -50.79 30.84 -10.49
N ASN A 187 -50.12 32.00 -10.63
CA ASN A 187 -50.76 33.32 -10.51
C ASN A 187 -51.63 33.70 -11.71
N SER A 188 -51.45 33.06 -12.87
CA SER A 188 -52.18 33.39 -14.10
C SER A 188 -53.57 32.73 -14.22
N ASN A 189 -53.95 31.86 -13.28
CA ASN A 189 -55.21 31.09 -13.31
C ASN A 189 -56.21 31.49 -12.20
N THR A 190 -56.39 32.79 -11.95
CA THR A 190 -57.47 33.31 -11.08
C THR A 190 -58.49 34.17 -11.82
N THR A 191 -59.05 33.65 -12.92
CA THR A 191 -60.37 34.07 -13.41
C THR A 191 -61.11 32.91 -14.08
N SER A 192 -61.90 32.17 -13.31
CA SER A 192 -63.29 31.85 -13.65
C SER A 192 -63.95 31.07 -12.52
N SER A 193 -65.03 31.65 -12.00
CA SER A 193 -66.00 30.96 -11.15
C SER A 193 -66.96 30.17 -12.04
N GLY A 194 -67.39 28.99 -11.59
CA GLY A 194 -68.54 28.29 -12.21
C GLY A 194 -68.60 26.78 -11.93
N ASP A 195 -69.34 26.42 -10.89
CA ASP A 195 -70.09 25.17 -10.69
C ASP A 195 -69.42 23.83 -10.28
N LYS A 196 -70.04 23.25 -9.25
CA LYS A 196 -69.92 21.89 -8.68
C LYS A 196 -71.11 21.03 -9.20
N PRO A 197 -71.25 19.69 -8.97
CA PRO A 197 -70.35 18.70 -8.33
C PRO A 197 -70.32 17.26 -8.97
N LYS A 198 -69.53 16.36 -8.33
CA LYS A 198 -69.64 14.87 -8.24
C LYS A 198 -69.14 14.01 -9.42
N LYS A 199 -68.05 13.23 -9.20
CA LYS A 199 -68.10 11.79 -8.80
C LYS A 199 -66.71 11.10 -8.82
N LYS A 200 -66.56 10.18 -7.85
CA LYS A 200 -65.75 8.95 -7.82
C LYS A 200 -64.24 9.04 -7.51
N LYS A 201 -63.97 8.83 -6.21
CA LYS A 201 -62.88 8.02 -5.67
C LYS A 201 -62.54 6.82 -6.57
N LYS A 202 -61.25 6.63 -6.84
CA LYS A 202 -60.59 5.32 -6.84
C LYS A 202 -59.21 5.47 -6.20
N GLU A 203 -59.17 5.13 -4.91
CA GLU A 203 -57.96 4.68 -4.25
C GLU A 203 -57.42 3.46 -5.00
N LYS A 204 -56.13 3.49 -5.35
CA LYS A 204 -55.32 2.28 -5.41
C LYS A 204 -54.23 2.43 -4.36
N GLN A 205 -54.56 1.92 -3.18
CA GLN A 205 -53.58 1.31 -2.31
C GLN A 205 -52.95 0.16 -3.08
N THR A 206 -51.63 0.11 -3.11
CA THR A 206 -50.90 -1.14 -3.31
C THR A 206 -49.70 -1.09 -2.38
N GLU A 207 -49.93 -1.71 -1.23
CA GLU A 207 -49.01 -2.56 -0.48
C GLU A 207 -47.62 -2.01 -0.15
N LYS A 208 -47.54 -1.55 1.10
CA LYS A 208 -46.35 -1.62 1.95
C LYS A 208 -45.80 -3.05 1.95
N ALA A 209 -44.86 -3.34 1.05
CA ALA A 209 -43.88 -4.39 1.26
C ALA A 209 -42.77 -3.82 2.16
N THR A 210 -42.94 -3.96 3.46
CA THR A 210 -41.89 -3.79 4.47
C THR A 210 -40.71 -4.70 4.08
N LYS A 211 -39.68 -4.14 3.45
CA LYS A 211 -38.39 -4.82 3.27
C LYS A 211 -37.33 -4.03 4.01
N GLN A 212 -36.85 -4.67 5.07
CA GLN A 212 -35.88 -4.17 6.03
C GLN A 212 -34.69 -3.51 5.33
N VAL A 213 -34.48 -2.25 5.69
CA VAL A 213 -33.24 -1.52 5.44
C VAL A 213 -32.17 -2.15 6.34
N PHE A 214 -31.43 -3.14 5.84
CA PHE A 214 -30.19 -3.57 6.46
C PHE A 214 -29.05 -2.68 5.96
N GLN A 215 -28.94 -1.50 6.56
CA GLN A 215 -27.68 -0.76 6.61
C GLN A 215 -26.74 -1.57 7.52
N GLN A 216 -25.57 -1.96 7.02
CA GLN A 216 -24.45 -2.26 7.91
C GLN A 216 -23.62 -0.98 8.04
N GLU A 217 -23.42 -0.53 9.28
CA GLU A 217 -22.51 0.55 9.61
C GLU A 217 -21.11 0.20 9.10
N GLY A 218 -20.50 1.10 8.34
CA GLY A 218 -19.14 0.92 7.85
C GLY A 218 -18.17 0.81 9.03
N ASN A 219 -17.24 -0.13 8.96
CA ASN A 219 -16.09 -0.17 9.87
C ASN A 219 -14.84 0.36 9.16
N GLU A 220 -13.80 0.62 9.94
CA GLU A 220 -12.52 1.21 9.54
C GLU A 220 -11.84 0.47 8.37
N ASN A 221 -12.18 -0.80 8.16
CA ASN A 221 -11.61 -1.68 7.13
C ASN A 221 -12.51 -1.88 5.91
N ASN A 222 -13.76 -1.39 5.91
CA ASN A 222 -14.64 -1.43 4.74
C ASN A 222 -15.57 -0.20 4.71
N PRO A 223 -15.16 0.90 4.06
CA PRO A 223 -15.96 2.12 4.02
C PRO A 223 -17.22 2.02 3.15
N CYS A 224 -17.44 0.89 2.46
CA CYS A 224 -18.53 0.71 1.50
C CYS A 224 -19.89 0.54 2.18
N LYS A 225 -20.75 1.56 2.07
CA LYS A 225 -22.10 1.60 2.67
C LYS A 225 -23.11 0.62 2.05
N TYR A 226 -22.92 0.23 0.79
CA TYR A 226 -23.89 -0.57 0.04
C TYR A 226 -23.22 -1.67 -0.80
N TYR A 227 -24.00 -2.71 -1.07
CA TYR A 227 -23.65 -3.73 -2.06
C TYR A 227 -24.59 -3.63 -3.26
N CYS A 228 -24.01 -3.63 -4.45
CA CYS A 228 -24.69 -3.66 -5.73
C CYS A 228 -24.25 -4.91 -6.49
N TRP A 229 -25.18 -5.63 -7.14
CA TRP A 229 -24.84 -6.83 -7.92
C TRP A 229 -23.86 -6.52 -9.08
N VAL A 230 -24.03 -5.36 -9.71
CA VAL A 230 -23.21 -4.92 -10.86
C VAL A 230 -21.86 -4.36 -10.42
N HIS A 231 -21.85 -3.49 -9.40
CA HIS A 231 -20.66 -2.73 -8.99
C HIS A 231 -19.95 -3.28 -7.75
N GLY A 232 -20.50 -4.32 -7.12
CA GLY A 232 -20.00 -4.87 -5.87
C GLY A 232 -20.15 -3.91 -4.70
N ALA A 233 -19.15 -3.92 -3.81
CA ALA A 233 -19.07 -3.02 -2.66
C ALA A 233 -18.89 -1.57 -3.14
N ASN A 234 -19.84 -0.69 -2.82
CA ASN A 234 -19.85 0.69 -3.26
C ASN A 234 -20.44 1.64 -2.20
N ASN A 235 -20.31 2.95 -2.43
CA ASN A 235 -20.77 3.99 -1.51
C ASN A 235 -22.00 4.76 -1.99
N SER A 236 -22.54 4.42 -3.15
CA SER A 236 -23.53 5.24 -3.85
C SER A 236 -24.94 4.67 -3.78
N HIS A 237 -25.10 3.35 -4.01
CA HIS A 237 -26.43 2.74 -4.07
C HIS A 237 -26.44 1.23 -3.76
N PRO A 238 -27.52 0.72 -3.15
CA PRO A 238 -27.81 -0.72 -3.08
C PRO A 238 -28.27 -1.28 -4.42
N SER A 239 -28.22 -2.60 -4.59
CA SER A 239 -28.53 -3.25 -5.86
C SER A 239 -29.87 -2.82 -6.46
N TYR A 240 -30.96 -2.73 -5.68
CA TYR A 240 -32.28 -2.36 -6.21
C TYR A 240 -32.35 -0.95 -6.82
N ALA A 241 -31.41 -0.06 -6.45
CA ALA A 241 -31.31 1.30 -6.95
C ALA A 241 -30.26 1.43 -8.08
N CYS A 242 -29.71 0.32 -8.57
CA CYS A 242 -28.73 0.32 -9.64
C CYS A 242 -29.39 0.57 -10.99
N ASN A 243 -29.24 1.80 -11.50
CA ASN A 243 -29.74 2.14 -12.83
C ASN A 243 -29.08 1.29 -13.92
N THR A 244 -27.75 1.10 -13.86
CA THR A 244 -26.99 0.30 -14.84
C THR A 244 -27.51 -1.13 -14.96
N GLY A 245 -27.77 -1.80 -13.83
CA GLY A 245 -28.30 -3.17 -13.83
C GLY A 245 -29.75 -3.26 -14.34
N LEU A 246 -30.57 -2.24 -14.05
CA LEU A 246 -31.96 -2.17 -14.50
C LEU A 246 -32.09 -1.84 -15.99
N SER A 247 -31.24 -0.93 -16.50
CA SER A 247 -31.34 -0.39 -17.85
C SER A 247 -30.51 -1.13 -18.90
N ASN A 248 -29.49 -1.89 -18.50
CA ASN A 248 -28.59 -2.59 -19.42
C ASN A 248 -28.73 -4.12 -19.30
N LYS A 249 -29.83 -4.65 -19.83
CA LYS A 249 -30.11 -6.09 -19.84
C LYS A 249 -29.25 -6.89 -20.82
N GLU A 250 -28.63 -6.25 -21.80
CA GLU A 250 -27.71 -6.92 -22.74
C GLU A 250 -26.40 -7.28 -22.04
N THR A 251 -25.85 -6.36 -21.25
CA THR A 251 -24.62 -6.62 -20.47
C THR A 251 -24.90 -7.37 -19.17
N TYR A 252 -26.07 -7.17 -18.55
CA TYR A 252 -26.44 -7.80 -17.27
C TYR A 252 -27.79 -8.53 -17.36
N PRO A 253 -27.89 -9.60 -18.18
CA PRO A 253 -29.15 -10.31 -18.39
C PRO A 253 -29.72 -10.95 -17.12
N ASN A 254 -28.85 -11.23 -16.14
CA ASN A 254 -29.20 -11.87 -14.88
C ASN A 254 -29.13 -10.93 -13.68
N PHE A 255 -29.26 -9.61 -13.88
CA PHE A 255 -29.23 -8.65 -12.80
C PHE A 255 -30.17 -9.01 -11.63
N ARG A 256 -29.67 -8.87 -10.40
CA ARG A 256 -30.40 -9.18 -9.16
C ARG A 256 -30.54 -7.92 -8.29
N ALA A 257 -31.73 -7.33 -8.31
CA ALA A 257 -32.07 -6.13 -7.54
C ALA A 257 -32.06 -6.36 -6.01
N ASP A 258 -32.25 -7.60 -5.57
CA ASP A 258 -32.29 -8.04 -4.17
C ASP A 258 -30.93 -8.53 -3.64
N ALA A 259 -29.85 -8.31 -4.40
CA ALA A 259 -28.51 -8.62 -3.96
C ALA A 259 -28.06 -7.67 -2.83
N THR A 260 -27.44 -8.25 -1.80
CA THR A 260 -26.93 -7.61 -0.59
C THR A 260 -25.53 -8.15 -0.27
N PHE A 261 -24.84 -7.57 0.70
CA PHE A 261 -23.54 -8.09 1.16
C PHE A 261 -23.61 -9.54 1.65
N ALA A 262 -24.75 -9.94 2.21
CA ALA A 262 -24.95 -11.26 2.81
C ALA A 262 -25.20 -12.35 1.77
N ASN A 263 -26.08 -12.09 0.80
CA ASN A 263 -26.49 -13.11 -0.18
C ASN A 263 -25.69 -13.05 -1.49
N ARG A 264 -25.21 -11.86 -1.90
CA ARG A 264 -24.41 -11.51 -3.11
C ARG A 264 -24.98 -11.93 -4.46
N MET A 265 -25.68 -13.05 -4.53
CA MET A 265 -26.40 -13.61 -5.67
C MET A 265 -25.54 -13.74 -6.94
N GLY A 266 -24.25 -14.01 -6.78
CA GLY A 266 -23.28 -14.10 -7.89
C GLY A 266 -22.86 -12.75 -8.49
N GLY A 267 -23.12 -11.64 -7.79
CA GLY A 267 -22.68 -10.30 -8.20
C GLY A 267 -21.19 -10.06 -7.94
N LYS A 268 -20.67 -8.95 -8.48
CA LYS A 268 -19.24 -8.63 -8.40
C LYS A 268 -18.72 -8.49 -6.97
N TRP A 269 -17.48 -8.92 -6.72
CA TRP A 269 -16.76 -8.71 -5.46
C TRP A 269 -15.34 -8.19 -5.74
N LYS A 270 -14.80 -7.33 -4.87
CA LYS A 270 -13.38 -6.93 -4.89
C LYS A 270 -12.54 -8.17 -4.56
N GLY A 271 -12.17 -8.92 -5.60
CA GLY A 271 -11.43 -10.18 -5.51
C GLY A 271 -11.84 -11.24 -6.54
N SER A 272 -12.91 -11.04 -7.31
CA SER A 272 -13.23 -11.90 -8.46
C SER A 272 -12.84 -11.17 -9.74
N PHE A 273 -11.63 -11.43 -10.23
CA PHE A 273 -11.27 -11.18 -11.62
C PHE A 273 -11.72 -12.40 -12.42
N GLU A 274 -12.70 -12.21 -13.30
CA GLU A 274 -12.71 -12.84 -14.63
C GLU A 274 -12.24 -11.78 -15.62
#